data_AF-A0A5B9QQ68-F1
#
_entry.id   AF-A0A5B9QQ68-F1
#
_cell.length_a   1.000
_cell.length_b   1.000
_cell.length_c   1.000
_cell.angle_alpha   90.00
_cell.angle_beta   90.00
_cell.angle_gamma   90.00
#
_symmetry.space_group_name_H-M   'P 1'
#
loop_
_entity.id
_entity.type
_entity.pdbx_description
1 polymer ?
#
loop_
_entity_poly.entity_id
_entity_poly.type
_entity_poly.pdbx_seq_one_letter_code
_entity_poly.pdbx_strand_id
1 'polypeptide(L)'
;MTHQLERKLMVITVKRMLSWTINSVIIMIVSNAHADTLNFTLDNLLLDDGGQITGTFDWTFSAGDFEGGSGAFTALDIPYTAYSFAAGNLNTDVQSNAIEISGNGNYHDMGLDIRIVLSQSLSPTQSVPIDTDPTQSFFECCGNGFQDQPFLSGRVVPTALLNGDFDIDGDADGHDFLEWQRGNSLDPLSASDLAAWKNNYSVSLLVATSVALPEPSTVVLLSFAVVWSNLTRRRLIASIVSRTH
;
A
#
# COMPACT_ATOMS: atom_id res chain seq x y z
N MET A 1 41.27 -46.89 22.53
CA MET A 1 40.72 -45.66 23.16
C MET A 1 40.71 -44.48 22.17
N THR A 2 41.75 -44.30 21.37
CA THR A 2 41.86 -43.32 20.26
C THR A 2 40.71 -43.39 19.24
N HIS A 3 40.36 -44.59 18.77
CA HIS A 3 39.33 -44.78 17.74
C HIS A 3 37.90 -44.35 18.17
N GLN A 4 37.62 -44.33 19.48
CA GLN A 4 36.35 -43.87 20.05
C GLN A 4 36.29 -42.34 20.17
N LEU A 5 37.42 -41.68 20.40
CA LEU A 5 37.50 -40.22 20.42
C LEU A 5 37.31 -39.62 19.02
N GLU A 6 37.92 -40.23 18.00
CA GLU A 6 37.80 -39.77 16.61
C GLU A 6 36.36 -39.82 16.10
N ARG A 7 35.62 -40.90 16.43
CA ARG A 7 34.20 -41.01 16.08
C ARG A 7 33.35 -39.94 16.77
N LYS A 8 33.64 -39.62 18.05
CA LYS A 8 32.90 -38.58 18.77
C LYS A 8 33.20 -37.18 18.21
N LEU A 9 34.45 -36.88 17.85
CA LEU A 9 34.79 -35.61 17.22
C LEU A 9 34.09 -35.44 15.87
N MET A 10 34.09 -36.48 15.03
CA MET A 10 33.47 -36.43 13.71
C MET A 10 31.96 -36.15 13.80
N VAL A 11 31.25 -36.78 14.75
CA VAL A 11 29.80 -36.55 14.96
C VAL A 11 29.52 -35.11 15.43
N ILE A 12 30.37 -34.54 16.28
CA ILE A 12 30.21 -33.16 16.75
C ILE A 12 30.43 -32.16 15.61
N THR A 13 31.46 -32.38 14.77
CA THR A 13 31.77 -31.52 13.62
C THR A 13 30.66 -31.55 12.57
N VAL A 14 30.12 -32.73 12.26
CA VAL A 14 29.00 -32.87 11.30
C VAL A 14 27.73 -32.20 11.82
N LYS A 15 27.40 -32.33 13.12
CA LYS A 15 26.25 -31.64 13.71
C LYS A 15 26.40 -30.12 13.69
N ARG A 16 27.60 -29.60 13.93
CA ARG A 16 27.89 -28.17 13.85
C ARG A 16 27.79 -27.65 12.42
N MET A 17 28.35 -28.37 11.44
CA MET A 17 28.23 -28.00 10.02
C MET A 17 26.78 -28.04 9.53
N LEU A 18 26.01 -29.06 9.91
CA LEU A 18 24.59 -29.17 9.55
C LEU A 18 23.75 -28.07 10.21
N SER A 19 24.03 -27.71 11.47
CA SER A 19 23.36 -26.61 12.15
C SER A 19 23.69 -25.26 11.52
N TRP A 20 24.93 -25.07 11.04
CA TRP A 20 25.34 -23.86 10.33
C TRP A 20 24.69 -23.79 8.95
N THR A 21 24.66 -24.87 8.17
CA THR A 21 24.00 -24.86 6.86
C THR A 21 22.49 -24.69 6.97
N ILE A 22 21.83 -25.29 7.96
CA ILE A 22 20.39 -25.08 8.19
C ILE A 22 20.11 -23.62 8.59
N ASN A 23 20.88 -23.03 9.51
CA ASN A 23 20.69 -21.61 9.88
C ASN A 23 21.01 -20.66 8.71
N SER A 24 22.01 -20.96 7.88
CA SER A 24 22.32 -20.17 6.69
C SER A 24 21.25 -20.29 5.60
N VAL A 25 20.62 -21.46 5.42
CA VAL A 25 19.50 -21.64 4.49
C VAL A 25 18.23 -20.97 5.01
N ILE A 26 17.98 -20.96 6.32
CA ILE A 26 16.84 -20.25 6.94
C ILE A 26 17.01 -18.73 6.83
N ILE A 27 18.24 -18.20 6.95
CA ILE A 27 18.52 -16.76 6.75
C ILE A 27 18.50 -16.39 5.26
N MET A 28 18.75 -17.34 4.35
CA MET A 28 18.65 -17.14 2.90
C MET A 28 17.25 -17.31 2.30
N ILE A 29 16.23 -17.61 3.12
CA ILE A 29 14.86 -17.16 2.82
C ILE A 29 14.82 -15.66 3.13
N VAL A 30 15.70 -14.91 2.46
CA VAL A 30 15.66 -13.46 2.40
C VAL A 30 14.36 -13.17 1.71
N SER A 31 13.46 -12.54 2.47
CA SER A 31 12.37 -11.71 2.00
C SER A 31 12.60 -11.28 0.56
N ASN A 32 11.96 -11.99 -0.39
CA ASN A 32 11.67 -11.39 -1.68
C ASN A 32 10.78 -10.20 -1.31
N ALA A 33 11.37 -9.01 -1.23
CA ALA A 33 10.60 -7.79 -1.21
C ALA A 33 9.85 -7.82 -2.55
N HIS A 34 8.61 -8.28 -2.50
CA HIS A 34 7.73 -8.15 -3.64
C HIS A 34 7.62 -6.65 -3.89
N ALA A 35 7.90 -6.25 -5.13
CA ALA A 35 7.61 -4.88 -5.52
C ALA A 35 6.09 -4.75 -5.53
N ASP A 36 5.59 -3.75 -4.82
CA ASP A 36 4.18 -3.39 -4.83
C ASP A 36 4.00 -2.26 -5.84
N THR A 37 2.88 -2.30 -6.57
CA THR A 37 2.52 -1.28 -7.57
C THR A 37 1.21 -0.65 -7.17
N LEU A 38 1.17 0.69 -7.12
CA LEU A 38 -0.02 1.48 -6.85
C LEU A 38 -0.33 2.38 -8.03
N ASN A 39 -1.61 2.52 -8.35
CA ASN A 39 -2.03 3.47 -9.37
C ASN A 39 -2.34 4.82 -8.71
N PHE A 40 -2.01 5.91 -9.39
CA PHE A 40 -2.24 7.29 -8.99
C PHE A 40 -2.91 8.07 -10.11
N THR A 41 -3.67 9.10 -9.74
CA THR A 41 -4.36 10.02 -10.66
C THR A 41 -3.90 11.45 -10.39
N LEU A 42 -3.64 12.22 -11.46
CA LEU A 42 -3.47 13.67 -11.40
C LEU A 42 -4.85 14.31 -11.32
N ASP A 43 -5.18 14.87 -10.15
CA ASP A 43 -6.48 15.48 -9.87
C ASP A 43 -6.36 17.01 -9.79
N ASN A 44 -7.27 17.70 -10.48
CA ASN A 44 -7.39 19.17 -10.47
C ASN A 44 -6.08 19.93 -10.74
N LEU A 45 -5.22 19.39 -11.61
CA LEU A 45 -3.97 20.03 -12.05
C LEU A 45 -4.27 21.19 -13.02
N LEU A 46 -4.61 22.35 -12.47
CA LEU A 46 -5.11 23.52 -13.20
C LEU A 46 -4.00 24.52 -13.48
N LEU A 47 -3.98 25.05 -14.71
CA LEU A 47 -3.13 26.16 -15.16
C LEU A 47 -3.85 27.50 -14.98
N ASP A 48 -3.10 28.61 -15.04
CA ASP A 48 -3.62 29.97 -14.82
C ASP A 48 -4.71 30.39 -15.83
N ASP A 49 -4.66 29.84 -17.05
CA ASP A 49 -5.68 30.10 -18.08
C ASP A 49 -6.92 29.18 -18.01
N GLY A 50 -6.98 28.29 -17.02
CA GLY A 50 -8.05 27.31 -16.85
C GLY A 50 -7.86 26.01 -17.64
N GLY A 51 -6.75 25.88 -18.40
CA GLY A 51 -6.31 24.60 -18.94
C GLY A 51 -6.05 23.59 -17.82
N GLN A 52 -6.30 22.31 -18.09
CA GLN A 52 -6.15 21.25 -17.10
C GLN A 52 -5.31 20.12 -17.66
N ILE A 53 -4.33 19.67 -16.88
CA ILE A 53 -3.61 18.41 -17.14
C ILE A 53 -4.32 17.30 -16.37
N THR A 54 -4.56 16.18 -17.03
CA THR A 54 -5.13 14.98 -16.40
C THR A 54 -4.31 13.78 -16.76
N GLY A 55 -4.26 12.77 -15.88
CA GLY A 55 -3.50 11.57 -16.17
C GLY A 55 -3.54 10.57 -15.03
N THR A 56 -3.12 9.35 -15.33
CA THR A 56 -2.95 8.26 -14.38
C THR A 56 -1.56 7.65 -14.56
N PHE A 57 -0.94 7.20 -13.47
CA PHE A 57 0.35 6.52 -13.52
C PHE A 57 0.46 5.43 -12.46
N ASP A 58 1.25 4.40 -12.74
CA ASP A 58 1.60 3.36 -11.79
C ASP A 58 2.91 3.73 -11.09
N TRP A 59 2.97 3.56 -9.77
CA TRP A 59 4.17 3.72 -8.94
C TRP A 59 4.56 2.37 -8.37
N THR A 60 5.75 1.88 -8.73
CA THR A 60 6.28 0.60 -8.25
C THR A 60 7.38 0.85 -7.24
N PHE A 61 7.26 0.28 -6.05
CA PHE A 61 8.21 0.47 -4.94
C PHE A 61 8.52 -0.87 -4.25
N SER A 62 9.62 -0.91 -3.49
CA SER A 62 9.94 -2.10 -2.70
C SER A 62 9.07 -2.09 -1.44
N ALA A 63 8.39 -3.19 -1.12
CA ALA A 63 7.56 -3.25 0.10
C ALA A 63 8.37 -2.83 1.35
N GLY A 64 7.88 -1.79 2.05
CA GLY A 64 8.55 -1.19 3.21
C GLY A 64 9.56 -0.06 2.90
N ASP A 65 9.78 0.27 1.63
CA ASP A 65 10.60 1.40 1.18
C ASP A 65 9.89 2.14 0.04
N PHE A 66 9.15 3.19 0.40
CA PHE A 66 8.34 3.97 -0.53
C PHE A 66 9.12 5.07 -1.26
N GLU A 67 10.31 5.42 -0.78
CA GLU A 67 11.11 6.53 -1.32
C GLU A 67 11.97 6.11 -2.53
N GLY A 68 12.20 4.80 -2.71
CA GLY A 68 13.02 4.23 -3.80
C GLY A 68 12.22 3.71 -5.00
N GLY A 69 10.97 4.13 -5.17
CA GLY A 69 10.11 3.65 -6.25
C GLY A 69 10.41 4.28 -7.63
N SER A 70 9.75 3.76 -8.65
CA SER A 70 9.71 4.34 -10.00
C SER A 70 8.28 4.34 -10.52
N GLY A 71 7.91 5.38 -11.26
CA GLY A 71 6.57 5.47 -11.83
C GLY A 71 6.55 5.49 -13.36
N ALA A 72 5.41 5.08 -13.91
CA ALA A 72 5.14 5.08 -15.35
C ALA A 72 3.69 5.50 -15.61
N PHE A 73 3.49 6.50 -16.47
CA PHE A 73 2.14 6.91 -16.89
C PHE A 73 1.42 5.77 -17.62
N THR A 74 0.10 5.69 -17.41
CA THR A 74 -0.83 4.78 -18.10
C THR A 74 -1.80 5.57 -18.98
N ALA A 75 -2.10 6.81 -18.62
CA ALA A 75 -2.81 7.79 -19.44
C ALA A 75 -2.32 9.20 -19.07
N LEU A 76 -2.24 10.10 -20.04
CA LEU A 76 -1.86 11.50 -19.80
C LEU A 76 -2.40 12.37 -20.93
N ASP A 77 -3.16 13.38 -20.56
CA ASP A 77 -3.72 14.42 -21.43
C ASP A 77 -3.17 15.78 -20.99
N ILE A 78 -2.59 16.49 -21.93
CA ILE A 78 -1.86 17.75 -21.70
C ILE A 78 -2.47 18.78 -22.65
N PRO A 79 -2.97 19.92 -22.13
CA PRO A 79 -3.58 20.92 -22.99
C PRO A 79 -2.52 21.62 -23.84
N TYR A 80 -3.00 22.23 -24.92
CA TYR A 80 -2.21 23.11 -25.80
C TYR A 80 -1.03 22.47 -26.53
N THR A 81 -0.96 21.14 -26.55
CA THR A 81 0.14 20.43 -27.19
C THR A 81 -0.33 19.35 -28.16
N ALA A 82 0.52 19.06 -29.15
CA ALA A 82 0.39 17.91 -30.03
C ALA A 82 1.12 16.67 -29.47
N TYR A 83 1.88 16.81 -28.38
CA TYR A 83 2.42 15.66 -27.67
C TYR A 83 1.26 14.87 -27.05
N SER A 84 1.30 13.56 -27.18
CA SER A 84 0.32 12.70 -26.53
C SER A 84 0.99 11.43 -26.06
N PHE A 85 0.57 10.96 -24.90
CA PHE A 85 1.09 9.72 -24.33
C PHE A 85 0.90 8.54 -25.29
N ALA A 86 -0.26 8.47 -25.96
CA ALA A 86 -0.56 7.45 -26.97
C ALA A 86 0.37 7.48 -28.19
N ALA A 87 0.96 8.63 -28.52
CA ALA A 87 1.92 8.76 -29.61
C ALA A 87 3.35 8.32 -29.22
N GLY A 88 3.61 8.01 -27.94
CA GLY A 88 4.93 7.58 -27.45
C GLY A 88 6.01 8.64 -27.64
N ASN A 89 5.63 9.92 -27.72
CA ASN A 89 6.51 11.05 -27.95
C ASN A 89 6.80 11.87 -26.67
N LEU A 90 6.59 11.25 -25.51
CA LEU A 90 6.87 11.81 -24.19
C LEU A 90 7.96 11.00 -23.49
N ASN A 91 8.81 11.70 -22.76
CA ASN A 91 9.70 11.15 -21.75
C ASN A 91 9.14 11.58 -20.39
N THR A 92 8.95 10.61 -19.50
CA THR A 92 8.37 10.85 -18.17
C THR A 92 9.28 10.29 -17.11
N ASP A 93 9.59 11.10 -16.10
CA ASP A 93 10.25 10.66 -14.89
C ASP A 93 9.33 10.92 -13.70
N VAL A 94 8.97 9.87 -12.99
CA VAL A 94 8.13 9.95 -11.80
C VAL A 94 9.04 9.55 -10.64
N GLN A 95 9.15 10.44 -9.66
CA GLN A 95 9.89 10.25 -8.42
C GLN A 95 8.94 10.39 -7.23
N SER A 96 9.40 10.09 -6.01
CA SER A 96 8.53 10.15 -4.84
C SER A 96 8.05 11.56 -4.53
N ASN A 97 8.79 12.60 -4.91
CA ASN A 97 8.49 13.99 -4.58
C ASN A 97 8.35 14.91 -5.81
N ALA A 98 8.49 14.38 -7.02
CA ALA A 98 8.41 15.17 -8.25
C ALA A 98 8.00 14.31 -9.43
N ILE A 99 7.36 14.94 -10.41
CA ILE A 99 7.00 14.36 -11.70
C ILE A 99 7.53 15.30 -12.78
N GLU A 100 8.30 14.75 -13.71
CA GLU A 100 8.83 15.47 -14.87
C GLU A 100 8.28 14.84 -16.16
N ILE A 101 7.74 15.68 -17.05
CA ILE A 101 7.21 15.27 -18.34
C ILE A 101 7.85 16.17 -19.39
N SER A 102 8.51 15.56 -20.37
CA SER A 102 9.14 16.27 -21.47
C SER A 102 8.78 15.64 -22.82
N GLY A 103 8.78 16.44 -23.88
CA GLY A 103 8.68 15.91 -25.24
C GLY A 103 9.96 15.20 -25.69
N ASN A 104 9.82 14.10 -26.44
CA ASN A 104 10.97 13.40 -27.01
C ASN A 104 11.79 14.31 -27.92
N GLY A 105 13.11 14.34 -27.69
CA GLY A 105 14.03 15.15 -28.48
C GLY A 105 14.02 16.63 -28.16
N ASN A 106 13.40 17.04 -27.05
CA ASN A 106 13.54 18.40 -26.54
C ASN A 106 14.96 18.58 -25.97
N TYR A 107 15.67 19.53 -26.55
CA TYR A 107 16.88 20.11 -26.00
C TYR A 107 16.47 21.49 -25.48
N HIS A 108 16.82 21.79 -24.22
CA HIS A 108 16.68 23.08 -23.51
C HIS A 108 15.84 24.17 -24.21
N ASP A 109 14.71 24.53 -23.60
CA ASP A 109 13.84 25.68 -23.93
C ASP A 109 13.08 25.56 -25.27
N MET A 110 13.10 24.37 -25.89
CA MET A 110 12.31 24.06 -27.07
C MET A 110 11.44 22.83 -26.83
N GLY A 111 10.13 23.07 -26.73
CA GLY A 111 9.11 22.02 -26.74
C GLY A 111 8.22 22.04 -25.51
N LEU A 112 7.88 20.85 -25.01
CA LEU A 112 7.14 20.60 -23.79
C LEU A 112 8.12 20.26 -22.67
N ASP A 113 8.07 21.03 -21.59
CA ASP A 113 8.78 20.80 -20.35
C ASP A 113 7.84 21.11 -19.17
N ILE A 114 7.48 20.06 -18.44
CA ILE A 114 6.57 20.16 -17.29
C ILE A 114 7.28 19.57 -16.10
N ARG A 115 7.34 20.36 -15.03
CA ARG A 115 7.82 19.92 -13.73
C ARG A 115 6.73 20.13 -12.69
N ILE A 116 6.41 19.08 -11.96
CA ILE A 116 5.42 19.08 -10.88
C ILE A 116 6.15 18.63 -9.62
N VAL A 117 6.42 19.56 -8.71
CA VAL A 117 6.98 19.24 -7.40
C VAL A 117 5.83 18.98 -6.43
N LEU A 118 5.96 17.95 -5.61
CA LEU A 118 4.99 17.57 -4.61
C LEU A 118 5.36 18.19 -3.27
N SER A 119 4.36 18.66 -2.52
CA SER A 119 4.57 19.25 -1.18
C SER A 119 5.10 18.27 -0.13
N GLN A 120 4.99 16.96 -0.40
CA GLN A 120 5.52 15.85 0.38
C GLN A 120 5.73 14.64 -0.53
N SER A 121 6.40 13.60 -0.05
CA SER A 121 6.52 12.35 -0.80
C SER A 121 5.16 11.72 -1.05
N LEU A 122 5.02 11.02 -2.18
CA LEU A 122 3.89 10.15 -2.49
C LEU A 122 3.62 9.22 -1.30
N SER A 123 2.35 8.92 -1.07
CA SER A 123 1.89 8.02 -0.02
C SER A 123 0.88 7.04 -0.61
N PRO A 124 0.85 5.77 -0.20
CA PRO A 124 -0.16 4.82 -0.65
C PRO A 124 -1.60 5.23 -0.34
N THR A 125 -1.80 5.97 0.75
CA THR A 125 -3.12 6.21 1.33
C THR A 125 -3.49 7.69 1.36
N GLN A 126 -2.61 8.60 0.95
CA GLN A 126 -2.89 10.03 1.09
C GLN A 126 -2.71 10.76 -0.22
N SER A 127 -3.67 11.64 -0.52
CA SER A 127 -3.50 12.60 -1.61
C SER A 127 -2.39 13.58 -1.27
N VAL A 128 -1.56 13.90 -2.25
CA VAL A 128 -0.43 14.80 -2.10
C VAL A 128 -0.65 16.05 -2.93
N PRO A 129 -0.80 17.24 -2.34
CA PRO A 129 -0.93 18.47 -3.10
C PRO A 129 0.39 18.81 -3.79
N ILE A 130 0.30 19.43 -4.97
CA ILE A 130 1.47 19.96 -5.66
C ILE A 130 1.94 21.26 -5.00
N ASP A 131 3.24 21.55 -5.11
CA ASP A 131 3.79 22.86 -4.81
C ASP A 131 3.47 23.81 -5.96
N THR A 132 2.64 24.82 -5.70
CA THR A 132 2.25 25.82 -6.71
C THR A 132 3.24 26.98 -6.82
N ASP A 133 4.38 26.95 -6.13
CA ASP A 133 5.45 27.92 -6.35
C ASP A 133 5.97 27.79 -7.80
N PRO A 134 5.86 28.85 -8.62
CA PRO A 134 6.26 28.80 -10.04
C PRO A 134 7.76 28.56 -10.23
N THR A 135 8.57 28.67 -9.18
CA THR A 135 10.00 28.35 -9.21
C THR A 135 10.29 26.86 -9.00
N GLN A 136 9.32 26.12 -8.45
CA GLN A 136 9.42 24.68 -8.20
C GLN A 136 8.67 23.88 -9.26
N SER A 137 7.39 24.21 -9.47
CA SER A 137 6.52 23.58 -10.46
C SER A 137 6.16 24.54 -11.57
N PHE A 138 6.29 24.09 -12.81
CA PHE A 138 6.01 24.91 -13.98
C PHE A 138 5.49 24.07 -15.14
N PHE A 139 4.73 24.73 -16.00
CA PHE A 139 4.31 24.23 -17.29
C PHE A 139 4.91 25.14 -18.36
N GLU A 140 5.76 24.59 -19.20
CA GLU A 140 6.29 25.26 -20.38
C GLU A 140 5.93 24.42 -21.62
N CYS A 141 5.28 25.05 -22.59
CA CYS A 141 4.98 24.39 -23.86
C CYS A 141 5.25 25.30 -25.06
N CYS A 142 5.45 24.67 -26.22
CA CYS A 142 5.61 25.30 -27.54
C CYS A 142 6.93 26.06 -27.79
N GLY A 143 7.94 25.94 -26.91
CA GLY A 143 9.33 26.32 -27.19
C GLY A 143 9.57 27.78 -27.59
N ASN A 144 8.65 28.66 -27.24
CA ASN A 144 8.72 30.08 -27.54
C ASN A 144 8.38 30.97 -26.32
N GLY A 145 8.18 30.37 -25.14
CA GLY A 145 7.86 31.07 -23.90
C GLY A 145 6.45 31.70 -23.86
N PHE A 146 5.56 31.36 -24.80
CA PHE A 146 4.24 32.01 -24.88
C PHE A 146 3.18 31.32 -23.99
N GLN A 147 3.46 30.14 -23.48
CA GLN A 147 2.54 29.40 -22.59
C GLN A 147 3.22 28.94 -21.31
N ASP A 148 4.15 29.74 -20.81
CA ASP A 148 4.74 29.51 -19.50
C ASP A 148 3.68 29.85 -18.47
N GLN A 149 3.12 28.82 -17.83
CA GLN A 149 2.03 28.99 -16.89
C GLN A 149 2.36 28.38 -15.54
N PRO A 150 2.07 29.09 -14.44
CA PRO A 150 2.09 28.49 -13.14
C PRO A 150 0.90 27.53 -12.99
N PHE A 151 1.06 26.56 -12.10
CA PHE A 151 -0.07 25.79 -11.61
C PHE A 151 -0.85 26.61 -10.57
N LEU A 152 -2.17 26.67 -10.73
CA LEU A 152 -3.07 27.27 -9.74
C LEU A 152 -3.43 26.29 -8.62
N SER A 153 -3.57 25.02 -8.97
CA SER A 153 -3.89 23.94 -8.05
C SER A 153 -3.51 22.60 -8.63
N GLY A 154 -3.52 21.58 -7.79
CA GLY A 154 -3.39 20.21 -8.22
C GLY A 154 -3.01 19.30 -7.07
N ARG A 155 -3.28 18.01 -7.25
CA ARG A 155 -2.83 16.97 -6.33
C ARG A 155 -2.64 15.65 -7.07
N VAL A 156 -1.83 14.79 -6.48
CA VAL A 156 -1.70 13.40 -6.88
C VAL A 156 -2.48 12.55 -5.89
N VAL A 157 -3.42 11.75 -6.39
CA VAL A 157 -4.32 10.94 -5.56
C VAL A 157 -4.04 9.47 -5.83
N PRO A 158 -3.78 8.64 -4.80
CA PRO A 158 -3.73 7.20 -4.99
C PRO A 158 -5.10 6.73 -5.51
N THR A 159 -5.12 6.10 -6.67
CA THR A 159 -6.28 5.39 -7.21
C THR A 159 -6.62 4.17 -6.35
N ALA A 160 -5.69 3.77 -5.47
CA ALA A 160 -5.89 2.79 -4.42
C ALA A 160 -6.70 3.32 -3.21
N LEU A 161 -7.25 4.55 -3.27
CA LEU A 161 -8.53 4.80 -2.61
C LEU A 161 -9.46 3.69 -3.10
N LEU A 162 -9.65 2.65 -2.28
CA LEU A 162 -10.58 1.60 -2.62
C LEU A 162 -11.88 2.29 -2.99
N ASN A 163 -12.54 1.85 -4.05
CA ASN A 163 -13.82 2.44 -4.42
C ASN A 163 -14.75 2.36 -3.20
N GLY A 164 -15.02 3.46 -2.49
CA GLY A 164 -15.73 3.41 -1.22
C GLY A 164 -14.91 3.62 0.05
N ASP A 165 -13.61 3.90 -0.05
CA ASP A 165 -12.75 4.52 0.97
C ASP A 165 -12.93 6.03 0.87
N PHE A 166 -13.83 6.57 1.69
CA PHE A 166 -14.25 7.96 1.69
C PHE A 166 -13.54 8.80 2.76
N ASP A 167 -13.03 8.19 3.83
CA ASP A 167 -12.21 8.90 4.81
C ASP A 167 -10.70 8.85 4.50
N ILE A 168 -10.31 8.10 3.46
CA ILE A 168 -8.96 8.06 2.91
C ILE A 168 -7.99 7.39 3.91
N ASP A 169 -8.48 6.46 4.72
CA ASP A 169 -7.66 5.73 5.68
C ASP A 169 -7.07 4.41 5.14
N GLY A 170 -7.42 4.06 3.90
CA GLY A 170 -6.91 2.91 3.18
C GLY A 170 -7.76 1.64 3.34
N ASP A 171 -8.93 1.73 3.99
CA ASP A 171 -9.93 0.68 3.97
C ASP A 171 -11.32 1.15 3.54
N ALA A 172 -12.26 0.21 3.47
CA ALA A 172 -13.64 0.50 3.08
C ALA A 172 -14.54 -0.15 4.13
N ASP A 173 -14.91 0.61 5.14
CA ASP A 173 -15.50 0.13 6.37
C ASP A 173 -16.72 0.95 6.84
N GLY A 174 -17.07 0.86 8.12
CA GLY A 174 -18.22 1.58 8.65
C GLY A 174 -18.01 3.10 8.75
N HIS A 175 -16.77 3.55 8.89
CA HIS A 175 -16.40 4.95 8.96
C HIS A 175 -16.61 5.64 7.62
N ASP A 176 -16.20 5.02 6.51
CA ASP A 176 -16.48 5.51 5.16
C ASP A 176 -17.97 5.66 4.90
N PHE A 177 -18.77 4.67 5.32
CA PHE A 177 -20.22 4.75 5.16
C PHE A 177 -20.80 6.00 5.84
N LEU A 178 -20.25 6.40 6.99
CA LEU A 178 -20.67 7.62 7.68
C LEU A 178 -20.22 8.87 6.94
N GLU A 179 -19.03 8.87 6.33
CA GLU A 179 -18.58 9.97 5.48
C GLU A 179 -19.49 10.14 4.26
N TRP A 180 -19.88 9.05 3.59
CA TRP A 180 -20.89 9.09 2.53
C TRP A 180 -22.24 9.64 3.04
N GLN A 181 -22.73 9.17 4.19
CA GLN A 181 -23.99 9.67 4.77
C GLN A 181 -23.96 11.16 5.11
N ARG A 182 -22.77 11.70 5.39
CA ARG A 182 -22.56 13.14 5.66
C ARG A 182 -22.37 13.96 4.39
N GLY A 183 -22.25 13.30 3.23
CA GLY A 183 -21.97 13.95 1.95
C GLY A 183 -20.49 14.34 1.78
N ASN A 184 -19.59 13.65 2.47
CA ASN A 184 -18.14 13.86 2.37
C ASN A 184 -17.47 12.91 1.35
N SER A 185 -18.25 12.11 0.63
CA SER A 185 -17.76 11.35 -0.53
C SER A 185 -17.54 12.25 -1.75
N LEU A 186 -16.87 11.72 -2.78
CA LEU A 186 -16.54 12.46 -4.01
C LEU A 186 -17.79 13.00 -4.73
N ASP A 187 -18.85 12.19 -4.80
CA ASP A 187 -20.18 12.55 -5.29
C ASP A 187 -21.21 12.43 -4.13
N PRO A 188 -21.44 13.53 -3.37
CA PRO A 188 -22.21 13.48 -2.13
C PRO A 188 -23.58 12.82 -2.26
N LEU A 189 -23.84 11.82 -1.40
CA LEU A 189 -25.10 11.06 -1.32
C LEU A 189 -25.50 10.36 -2.64
N SER A 190 -24.55 10.14 -3.55
CA SER A 190 -24.81 9.48 -4.82
C SER A 190 -25.02 7.96 -4.64
N ALA A 191 -25.80 7.39 -5.55
CA ALA A 191 -25.99 5.94 -5.61
C ALA A 191 -24.73 5.22 -6.13
N SER A 192 -23.90 5.90 -6.92
CA SER A 192 -22.61 5.39 -7.40
C SER A 192 -21.63 5.19 -6.25
N ASP A 193 -21.47 6.19 -5.39
CA ASP A 193 -20.58 6.10 -4.22
C ASP A 193 -21.05 5.02 -3.26
N LEU A 194 -22.35 4.95 -2.97
CA LEU A 194 -22.90 3.87 -2.16
C LEU A 194 -22.64 2.48 -2.77
N ALA A 195 -22.71 2.35 -4.09
CA ALA A 195 -22.42 1.09 -4.78
C ALA A 195 -20.92 0.76 -4.73
N ALA A 196 -20.06 1.76 -4.88
CA ALA A 196 -18.61 1.63 -4.71
C ALA A 196 -18.28 1.08 -3.31
N TRP A 197 -18.77 1.75 -2.26
CA TRP A 197 -18.64 1.29 -0.87
C TRP A 197 -19.18 -0.12 -0.68
N LYS A 198 -20.39 -0.45 -1.14
CA LYS A 198 -20.93 -1.82 -1.01
C LYS A 198 -20.07 -2.88 -1.67
N ASN A 199 -19.47 -2.55 -2.81
CA ASN A 199 -18.64 -3.49 -3.57
C ASN A 199 -17.27 -3.70 -2.94
N ASN A 200 -16.80 -2.75 -2.12
CA ASN A 200 -15.48 -2.80 -1.49
C ASN A 200 -15.54 -2.92 0.04
N TYR A 201 -16.72 -2.89 0.64
CA TYR A 201 -16.90 -3.08 2.08
C TYR A 201 -16.31 -4.41 2.50
N SER A 202 -15.32 -4.38 3.40
CA SER A 202 -14.55 -5.57 3.82
C SER A 202 -13.66 -6.21 2.74
N VAL A 203 -13.36 -5.50 1.64
CA VAL A 203 -12.44 -5.96 0.58
C VAL A 203 -11.00 -5.50 0.84
N SER A 204 -10.81 -4.39 1.59
CA SER A 204 -9.51 -3.89 1.99
C SER A 204 -8.87 -4.75 3.09
N LEU A 205 -7.65 -5.22 2.80
CA LEU A 205 -6.71 -5.89 3.71
C LEU A 205 -7.31 -6.96 4.63
N LEU A 206 -7.89 -7.99 4.02
CA LEU A 206 -7.65 -9.36 4.50
C LEU A 206 -6.17 -9.78 4.29
N VAL A 207 -5.20 -8.89 4.55
CA VAL A 207 -3.98 -9.30 5.23
C VAL A 207 -4.33 -9.34 6.72
N ALA A 208 -5.29 -10.19 7.05
CA ALA A 208 -5.14 -10.92 8.29
C ALA A 208 -3.86 -11.71 8.09
N THR A 209 -2.71 -11.12 8.49
CA THR A 209 -1.65 -11.95 9.01
C THR A 209 -2.38 -12.89 9.96
N SER A 210 -2.42 -14.17 9.61
CA SER A 210 -2.91 -15.20 10.50
C SER A 210 -1.90 -15.27 11.65
N VAL A 211 -1.83 -14.21 12.46
CA VAL A 211 -1.34 -14.29 13.82
C VAL A 211 -2.27 -15.33 14.39
N ALA A 212 -1.73 -16.53 14.62
CA ALA A 212 -2.46 -17.60 15.25
C ALA A 212 -3.04 -17.00 16.53
N LEU A 213 -4.34 -16.66 16.48
CA LEU A 213 -5.04 -16.17 17.64
C LEU A 213 -4.84 -17.29 18.67
N PRO A 214 -4.26 -17.00 19.85
CA PRO A 214 -4.11 -18.02 20.87
C PRO A 214 -5.48 -18.64 21.06
N GLU A 215 -5.56 -19.96 20.79
CA GLU A 215 -6.83 -20.66 20.66
C GLU A 215 -7.77 -20.25 21.80
N PRO A 216 -9.04 -19.95 21.50
CA PRO A 216 -9.96 -19.43 22.50
C PRO A 216 -9.90 -20.34 23.73
N SER A 217 -9.81 -19.73 24.90
CA SER A 217 -9.66 -20.42 26.20
C SER A 217 -10.81 -21.38 26.53
N THR A 218 -11.77 -21.53 25.62
CA THR A 218 -12.90 -22.45 25.65
C THR A 218 -12.48 -23.90 25.77
N VAL A 219 -11.41 -24.36 25.09
CA VAL A 219 -10.92 -25.75 25.25
C VAL A 219 -10.40 -25.98 26.66
N VAL A 220 -9.65 -25.01 27.20
CA VAL A 220 -9.13 -25.06 28.57
C VAL A 220 -10.28 -25.04 29.58
N LEU A 221 -11.25 -24.13 29.43
CA LEU A 221 -12.43 -24.05 30.29
C LEU A 221 -13.30 -25.31 30.24
N LEU A 222 -13.49 -25.90 29.06
CA LEU A 222 -14.22 -27.17 28.89
C LEU A 222 -13.49 -28.31 29.59
N SER A 223 -12.16 -28.39 29.49
CA SER A 223 -11.39 -29.41 30.19
C SER A 223 -11.48 -29.26 31.72
N PHE A 224 -11.43 -28.03 32.25
CA PHE A 224 -11.65 -27.77 33.67
C PHE A 224 -13.06 -28.14 34.13
N ALA A 225 -14.09 -27.83 33.34
CA ALA A 225 -15.48 -28.21 33.65
C ALA A 225 -15.66 -29.73 33.70
N VAL A 226 -15.05 -30.47 32.75
CA VAL A 226 -15.08 -31.93 32.74
C VAL A 226 -14.36 -32.50 33.97
N VAL A 227 -13.17 -32.01 34.32
CA VAL A 227 -12.44 -32.48 35.50
C VAL A 227 -13.24 -32.20 36.78
N TRP A 228 -13.80 -30.99 36.91
CA TRP A 228 -14.60 -30.60 38.07
C TRP A 228 -15.86 -31.45 38.25
N SER A 229 -16.59 -31.71 37.16
CA SER A 229 -17.78 -32.56 37.18
C SER A 229 -17.47 -34.01 37.60
N ASN A 230 -16.31 -34.54 37.19
CA ASN A 230 -15.86 -35.88 37.59
C ASN A 230 -15.46 -35.94 39.07
N LEU A 231 -14.77 -34.92 39.59
CA LEU A 231 -14.37 -34.85 41.01
C LEU A 231 -15.58 -34.72 41.95
N THR A 232 -16.56 -33.90 41.58
CA THR A 232 -17.80 -33.71 42.37
C THR A 232 -18.66 -34.98 42.38
N ARG A 233 -18.78 -35.70 41.26
CA ARG A 233 -19.45 -37.02 41.22
C ARG A 233 -18.82 -38.03 42.16
N ARG A 234 -17.47 -38.12 42.20
CA ARG A 234 -16.76 -39.07 43.09
C ARG A 234 -16.99 -38.78 44.57
N ARG A 235 -16.99 -37.49 44.97
CA ARG A 235 -17.28 -37.08 46.36
C ARG A 235 -18.71 -37.45 46.78
N LEU A 236 -19.68 -37.27 45.89
CA LEU A 236 -21.08 -37.57 46.17
C LEU A 236 -21.29 -39.08 46.40
N ILE A 237 -20.71 -39.93 45.55
CA ILE A 237 -20.76 -41.40 45.71
C ILE A 237 -20.10 -41.84 47.04
N ALA A 238 -18.91 -41.31 47.36
CA ALA A 238 -18.23 -41.64 48.61
C ALA A 238 -19.04 -41.25 49.85
N SER A 239 -19.74 -40.11 49.82
CA SER A 239 -20.60 -39.65 50.92
C SER A 239 -21.86 -40.50 51.14
N ILE A 240 -22.37 -41.15 50.08
CA ILE A 240 -23.51 -42.06 50.17
C ILE A 240 -23.06 -43.38 50.80
N VAL A 241 -21.93 -43.93 50.35
CA VAL A 241 -21.38 -45.20 50.87
C VAL A 241 -20.98 -45.09 52.35
N SER A 242 -20.48 -43.92 52.80
CA SER A 242 -20.10 -43.75 54.22
C SER A 242 -21.28 -43.60 55.18
N ARG A 243 -22.51 -43.42 54.69
CA ARG A 243 -23.73 -43.32 55.52
C ARG A 243 -24.46 -44.66 55.67
N THR A 244 -24.05 -45.67 54.92
CA THR A 244 -24.66 -47.01 54.92
C THR A 244 -23.93 -48.02 55.80
N HIS A 245 -22.90 -47.60 56.54
CA HIS A 245 -22.21 -48.36 57.57
C HIS A 245 -22.27 -47.62 58.91
#